data_AF-A0A926B9Z5-F1
#
_entry.id   AF-A0A926B9Z5-F1
#
_cell.length_a   1.000
_cell.length_b   1.000
_cell.length_c   1.000
_cell.angle_alpha   90.00
_cell.angle_beta   90.00
_cell.angle_gamma   90.00
#
_symmetry.space_group_name_H-M   'P 1'
#
loop_
_entity.id
_entity.type
_entity.pdbx_description
1 polymer ?
#
loop_
_entity_poly.entity_id
_entity_poly.type
_entity_poly.pdbx_seq_one_letter_code
_entity_poly.pdbx_strand_id
1 'polypeptide(L)' 'GDFKDAVELANKLARSQDVSNCFTNQWFRFSMGRMESPNDSCSIQGIREAFRTSGGNVRELLSRIALSPAFRNVRLSGS' A
#
# COMPACT_ATOMS: atom_id res chain seq x y z
N GLY A 1 4.59 -7.87 -21.22
CA GLY A 1 4.22 -8.77 -22.33
C GLY A 1 2.89 -8.32 -22.89
N ASP A 2 2.62 -8.66 -24.14
CA ASP A 2 1.48 -8.15 -24.91
C ASP A 2 0.14 -8.48 -24.25
N PHE A 3 -0.89 -7.68 -24.54
CA PHE A 3 -2.27 -7.87 -24.10
C PHE A 3 -3.20 -7.41 -25.24
N LYS A 4 -4.34 -8.07 -25.40
CA LYS A 4 -5.29 -7.77 -26.50
C LYS A 4 -6.30 -6.68 -26.15
N ASP A 5 -6.61 -6.49 -24.88
CA ASP A 5 -7.65 -5.57 -24.43
C ASP A 5 -7.43 -5.08 -22.99
N ALA A 6 -8.24 -4.11 -22.57
CA ALA A 6 -8.16 -3.50 -21.25
C ALA A 6 -8.51 -4.48 -20.11
N VAL A 7 -9.36 -5.49 -20.37
CA VAL A 7 -9.76 -6.48 -19.36
C VAL A 7 -8.60 -7.44 -19.09
N GLU A 8 -7.91 -7.90 -20.13
CA GLU A 8 -6.71 -8.71 -19.98
C GLU A 8 -5.61 -7.93 -19.28
N LEU A 9 -5.38 -6.66 -19.65
CA LEU A 9 -4.41 -5.81 -18.98
C LEU A 9 -4.75 -5.65 -17.49
N ALA A 10 -6.00 -5.32 -17.15
CA ALA A 10 -6.44 -5.20 -15.76
C ALA A 10 -6.21 -6.49 -14.97
N ASN A 11 -6.51 -7.63 -15.58
CA ASN A 11 -6.27 -8.95 -14.99
C ASN A 11 -4.78 -9.28 -14.79
N LYS A 12 -3.89 -8.76 -15.64
CA LYS A 12 -2.43 -8.88 -15.46
C LYS A 12 -1.95 -7.95 -14.35
N LEU A 13 -2.43 -6.70 -14.32
CA LEU A 13 -2.07 -5.72 -13.28
C LEU A 13 -2.55 -6.18 -11.90
N ALA A 14 -3.75 -6.76 -11.80
CA ALA A 14 -4.28 -7.31 -10.55
C ALA A 14 -3.42 -8.44 -9.94
N ARG A 15 -2.60 -9.10 -10.76
CA ARG A 15 -1.66 -10.17 -10.35
C ARG A 15 -0.21 -9.69 -10.26
N SER A 16 0.07 -8.42 -10.58
CA SER A 16 1.41 -7.87 -10.56
C SER A 16 1.82 -7.48 -9.13
N GLN A 17 2.94 -8.04 -8.68
CA GLN A 17 3.53 -7.65 -7.40
C GLN A 17 3.96 -6.18 -7.40
N ASP A 18 4.42 -5.65 -8.54
CA ASP A 18 4.81 -4.24 -8.66
C ASP A 18 3.62 -3.30 -8.50
N VAL A 19 2.48 -3.65 -9.11
CA VAL A 19 1.23 -2.89 -8.96
C VAL A 19 0.72 -2.97 -7.53
N SER A 20 0.75 -4.15 -6.92
CA SER A 20 0.37 -4.35 -5.50
C SER A 20 1.23 -3.50 -4.55
N ASN A 21 2.55 -3.50 -4.76
CA ASN A 21 3.50 -2.70 -4.00
C ASN A 21 3.27 -1.20 -4.21
N CYS A 22 3.03 -0.77 -5.45
CA CYS A 22 2.74 0.61 -5.78
C CYS A 22 1.45 1.09 -5.11
N PHE A 23 0.37 0.31 -5.22
CA PHE A 23 -0.91 0.62 -4.59
C PHE A 23 -0.76 0.76 -3.07
N THR A 24 -0.09 -0.19 -2.44
CA THR A 24 0.21 -0.15 -0.99
C THR A 24 0.96 1.12 -0.59
N ASN A 25 1.97 1.51 -1.38
CA ASN A 25 2.74 2.73 -1.15
C ASN A 25 1.89 4.00 -1.29
N GLN A 26 1.02 4.07 -2.29
CA GLN A 26 0.15 5.25 -2.46
C GLN A 26 -0.81 5.40 -1.29
N TRP A 27 -1.39 4.31 -0.79
CA TRP A 27 -2.22 4.34 0.41
C TRP A 27 -1.44 4.74 1.65
N PHE A 28 -0.24 4.20 1.83
CA PHE A 28 0.64 4.62 2.93
C PHE A 28 0.92 6.14 2.86
N ARG A 29 1.34 6.66 1.71
CA ARG A 29 1.61 8.09 1.52
C ARG A 29 0.39 8.96 1.81
N PHE A 30 -0.77 8.54 1.30
CA PHE A 30 -2.03 9.22 1.56
C PHE A 30 -2.33 9.28 3.07
N SER A 31 -2.22 8.15 3.78
CA SER A 31 -2.46 8.08 5.22
C SER A 31 -1.45 8.89 6.04
N MET A 32 -0.20 8.97 5.59
CA MET A 32 0.86 9.71 6.28
C MET A 32 0.87 11.21 5.96
N GLY A 33 0.23 11.65 4.87
CA GLY A 33 0.31 13.02 4.37
C GLY A 33 1.70 13.43 3.87
N ARG A 34 2.58 12.45 3.59
CA ARG A 34 3.97 12.66 3.16
C ARG A 34 4.49 11.48 2.33
N MET A 35 5.58 11.73 1.62
CA MET A 35 6.38 10.66 1.00
C MET A 35 7.02 9.76 2.08
N GLU A 36 7.36 8.53 1.68
CA GLU A 36 8.05 7.61 2.57
C GLU A 36 9.50 8.03 2.80
N SER A 37 10.01 7.73 3.98
CA SER A 37 11.39 7.95 4.37
C SER A 37 12.07 6.60 4.64
N PRO A 38 13.41 6.54 4.75
CA PRO A 38 14.11 5.32 5.13
C PRO A 38 13.61 4.70 6.45
N ASN A 39 13.14 5.52 7.39
CA ASN A 39 12.60 5.08 8.68
C ASN A 39 11.26 4.32 8.56
N ASP A 40 10.56 4.44 7.43
CA ASP A 40 9.30 3.75 7.19
C ASP A 40 9.48 2.35 6.58
N SER A 41 10.71 1.99 6.18
CA SER A 41 11.02 0.79 5.40
C SER A 41 10.46 -0.50 6.03
N CYS A 42 10.68 -0.72 7.33
CA CYS A 42 10.15 -1.89 8.03
C CYS A 42 8.61 -1.91 8.06
N SER A 43 7.97 -0.74 8.29
CA SER A 43 6.51 -0.63 8.30
C SER A 43 5.93 -0.95 6.92
N ILE A 44 6.49 -0.37 5.86
CA ILE A 44 6.03 -0.57 4.48
C ILE A 44 6.19 -2.02 4.05
N GLN A 45 7.31 -2.66 4.40
CA GLN A 45 7.53 -4.09 4.11
C GLN A 45 6.45 -4.96 4.76
N GLY A 46 6.16 -4.75 6.06
CA GLY A 46 5.11 -5.49 6.76
C GLY A 46 3.71 -5.24 6.18
N ILE A 47 3.41 -4.00 5.79
CA ILE A 47 2.12 -3.64 5.20
C ILE A 47 1.95 -4.29 3.82
N ARG A 48 2.97 -4.26 2.95
CA ARG A 48 2.96 -4.92 1.64
C ARG A 48 2.73 -6.42 1.77
N GLU A 49 3.42 -7.06 2.71
CA GLU A 49 3.28 -8.48 2.95
C GLU A 49 1.87 -8.83 3.47
N ALA A 50 1.31 -8.03 4.38
CA ALA A 50 -0.06 -8.22 4.85
C ALA A 50 -1.10 -8.03 3.72
N PHE A 51 -0.92 -7.02 2.87
CA PHE A 51 -1.80 -6.79 1.73
C PHE A 51 -1.77 -7.97 0.75
N ARG A 52 -0.59 -8.48 0.42
CA ARG A 52 -0.39 -9.66 -0.43
C ARG A 52 -1.04 -10.91 0.18
N THR A 53 -0.76 -11.20 1.44
CA THR A 53 -1.28 -12.40 2.13
C THR A 53 -2.79 -12.34 2.34
N SER A 54 -3.38 -11.15 2.44
CA SER A 54 -4.84 -10.96 2.50
C SER A 54 -5.56 -11.13 1.15
N GLY A 55 -4.82 -11.35 0.05
CA GLY A 55 -5.40 -11.37 -1.30
C GLY A 55 -5.84 -10.01 -1.80
N GLY A 56 -5.21 -8.92 -1.35
CA GLY A 56 -5.53 -7.56 -1.78
C GLY A 56 -6.69 -6.91 -1.00
N ASN A 57 -6.92 -7.30 0.25
CA ASN A 57 -7.99 -6.74 1.06
C ASN A 57 -7.66 -5.30 1.52
N VAL A 58 -8.39 -4.31 0.98
CA VAL A 58 -8.17 -2.89 1.28
C VAL A 58 -8.48 -2.53 2.74
N ARG A 59 -9.42 -3.23 3.39
CA ARG A 59 -9.72 -2.99 4.82
C ARG A 59 -8.56 -3.45 5.71
N GLU A 60 -7.95 -4.59 5.37
CA GLU A 60 -6.75 -5.09 6.05
C GLU A 60 -5.57 -4.12 5.81
N LEU A 61 -5.39 -3.63 4.59
CA LEU A 61 -4.37 -2.62 4.27
C LEU A 61 -4.49 -1.38 5.18
N LEU A 62 -5.68 -0.80 5.25
CA LEU A 62 -5.93 0.39 6.08
C LEU A 62 -5.70 0.10 7.57
N SER A 63 -6.16 -1.05 8.07
CA SER A 63 -5.91 -1.50 9.44
C SER A 63 -4.42 -1.60 9.74
N ARG A 64 -3.65 -2.22 8.84
CA ARG A 64 -2.18 -2.37 8.98
C ARG A 64 -1.44 -1.05 8.92
N ILE A 65 -1.88 -0.11 8.08
CA ILE A 65 -1.33 1.24 8.06
C ILE A 65 -1.60 1.93 9.41
N ALA A 66 -2.86 1.95 9.87
CA ALA A 66 -3.26 2.62 11.11
C ALA A 66 -2.56 2.05 12.37
N LEU A 67 -2.28 0.75 12.39
CA LEU A 67 -1.59 0.06 13.48
C LEU A 67 -0.05 0.07 13.33
N SER A 68 0.48 0.64 12.24
CA SER A 68 1.93 0.65 12.01
C SER A 68 2.65 1.61 12.97
N PRO A 69 3.92 1.31 13.34
CA PRO A 69 4.74 2.25 14.11
C PRO A 69 4.89 3.62 13.45
N ALA A 70 4.87 3.68 12.10
CA ALA A 70 4.94 4.92 11.35
C ALA A 70 3.74 5.85 11.63
N PHE A 71 2.52 5.29 11.74
CA PHE A 71 1.29 6.06 11.89
C PHE A 71 1.17 6.75 13.25
N ARG A 72 1.79 6.21 14.31
CA ARG A 72 1.75 6.76 15.67
C ARG A 72 2.18 8.24 15.76
N ASN A 73 3.04 8.69 14.84
CA ASN A 73 3.58 10.05 14.82
C ASN A 73 2.93 10.94 13.76
N VAL A 74 1.83 10.50 13.13
CA VAL A 74 1.04 11.35 12.24
C VAL A 74 0.49 12.50 13.07
N ARG A 75 0.95 13.72 12.79
CA ARG A 75 0.35 14.91 13.36
C ARG A 75 -0.96 15.15 12.65
N LEU A 76 -2.06 15.12 13.39
CA LEU A 76 -3.31 15.73 12.92
C LEU A 76 -3.05 17.24 12.90
N SER A 77 -2.67 17.79 11.74
CA SER A 77 -2.71 19.24 11.55
C SER A 77 -4.18 19.65 11.55
N GLY A 78 -4.68 20.00 12.73
CA GLY A 78 -6.07 20.33 12.96
C GLY A 78 -6.29 20.80 14.40
N SER A 79 -5.80 22.00 14.72
CA SER A 79 -6.29 22.88 15.79
C SER A 79 -6.05 24.31 15.35
#